data_AF-A0A061RA84-F1
#
_entry.id   AF-A0A061RA84-F1
#
_cell.length_a   1.000
_cell.length_b   1.000
_cell.length_c   1.000
_cell.angle_alpha   90.00
_cell.angle_beta   90.00
_cell.angle_gamma   90.00
#
_symmetry.space_group_name_H-M   'P 1'
#
loop_
_entity.id
_entity.type
_entity.pdbx_description
1 polymer ?
#
loop_
_entity_poly.entity_id
_entity_poly.type
_entity_poly.pdbx_seq_one_letter_code
_entity_poly.pdbx_strand_id
1 'polypeptide(L)'
;MPTRKQLSDIGRKDLVPVILAAGGFVEVAHELNFRHRRKPAGYWDNLDVLDQEISRFVAANWVELTDAEMDTTYFYNQITGRVTETEPQLPTVETQGDNGSVWILREDPADR
;
A
#
# COMPACT_ATOMS: atom_id res chain seq x y z
N MET A 1 1.24 12.27 -7.33
CA MET A 1 1.75 13.66 -7.50
C MET A 1 2.46 13.79 -8.85
N PRO A 2 2.06 14.72 -9.74
CA PRO A 2 2.80 15.04 -10.96
C PRO A 2 4.19 15.62 -10.66
N THR A 3 5.17 15.29 -11.49
CA THR A 3 6.52 15.87 -11.39
C THR A 3 6.58 17.24 -12.04
N ARG A 4 7.58 18.05 -11.65
CA ARG A 4 7.87 19.35 -12.28
C ARG A 4 8.01 19.26 -13.81
N LYS A 5 8.63 18.19 -14.31
CA LYS A 5 8.77 17.96 -15.77
C LYS A 5 7.41 17.71 -16.42
N GLN A 6 6.57 16.86 -15.83
CA GLN A 6 5.22 16.60 -16.34
C GLN A 6 4.37 17.88 -16.39
N LEU A 7 4.43 18.72 -15.35
CA LEU A 7 3.75 20.02 -15.35
C LEU A 7 4.26 20.95 -16.46
N SER A 8 5.58 20.91 -16.72
CA SER A 8 6.18 21.65 -17.83
C SER A 8 5.71 21.15 -19.20
N ASP A 9 5.67 19.83 -19.39
CA ASP A 9 5.34 19.21 -20.67
C ASP A 9 3.88 19.45 -21.07
N ILE A 10 2.96 19.55 -20.09
CA ILE A 10 1.55 19.91 -20.32
C ILE A 10 1.28 21.42 -20.38
N GLY A 11 2.33 22.25 -20.36
CA GLY A 11 2.21 23.71 -20.40
C GLY A 11 1.78 24.37 -19.08
N ARG A 12 1.64 23.61 -17.98
CA ARG A 12 1.23 24.10 -16.65
C ARG A 12 2.43 24.46 -15.76
N LYS A 13 3.38 25.21 -16.32
CA LYS A 13 4.57 25.69 -15.59
C LYS A 13 4.21 26.69 -14.49
N ASP A 14 3.07 27.37 -14.63
CA ASP A 14 2.47 28.30 -13.67
C ASP A 14 2.22 27.67 -12.29
N LEU A 15 1.94 26.37 -12.24
CA LEU A 15 1.65 25.67 -11.00
C LEU A 15 2.89 25.39 -10.13
N VAL A 16 4.08 25.38 -10.73
CA VAL A 16 5.33 25.09 -10.01
C VAL A 16 5.58 26.10 -8.87
N PRO A 17 5.56 27.42 -9.10
CA PRO A 17 5.74 28.39 -8.02
C PRO A 17 4.62 28.34 -6.97
N VAL A 18 3.37 28.04 -7.37
CA VAL A 18 2.23 27.91 -6.44
C VAL A 18 2.44 26.72 -5.50
N ILE A 19 2.84 25.57 -6.03
CA ILE A 19 3.15 24.37 -5.24
C ILE A 19 4.31 24.62 -4.28
N LEU A 20 5.35 25.34 -4.73
CA LEU A 20 6.49 25.69 -3.87
C LEU A 20 6.09 26.66 -2.75
N ALA A 21 5.21 27.62 -3.02
CA ALA A 21 4.68 28.53 -2.01
C ALA A 21 3.79 27.82 -0.97
N ALA A 22 3.10 26.75 -1.38
CA ALA A 22 2.25 25.92 -0.52
C ALA A 22 3.02 24.85 0.30
N GLY A 23 4.35 24.98 0.44
CA GLY A 23 5.16 24.03 1.22
C GLY A 23 5.89 22.95 0.40
N GLY A 24 5.71 22.95 -0.93
CA GLY A 24 6.44 22.10 -1.86
C GLY A 24 5.67 20.84 -2.28
N PHE A 25 6.29 20.05 -3.16
CA PHE A 25 5.61 18.93 -3.83
C PHE A 25 5.17 17.81 -2.88
N VAL A 26 5.88 17.62 -1.76
CA VAL A 26 5.57 16.57 -0.78
C VAL A 26 4.36 16.97 0.05
N GLU A 27 4.34 18.18 0.57
CA GLU A 27 3.26 18.70 1.41
C GLU A 27 1.95 18.80 0.63
N VAL A 28 2.00 19.42 -0.56
CA VAL A 28 0.82 19.51 -1.44
C VAL A 28 0.31 18.13 -1.86
N ALA A 29 1.20 17.16 -2.04
CA ALA A 29 0.77 15.80 -2.34
C ALA A 29 0.14 15.10 -1.13
N HIS A 30 0.57 15.41 0.09
CA HIS A 30 -0.07 14.95 1.31
C HIS A 30 -1.47 15.54 1.46
N GLU A 31 -1.61 16.87 1.37
CA GLU A 31 -2.90 17.58 1.45
C GLU A 31 -3.90 17.11 0.39
N LEU A 32 -3.43 16.87 -0.84
CA LEU A 32 -4.27 16.40 -1.94
C LEU A 32 -4.48 14.87 -1.96
N ASN A 33 -4.04 14.15 -0.93
CA ASN A 33 -4.09 12.68 -0.85
C ASN A 33 -3.51 11.99 -2.10
N PHE A 34 -2.51 12.60 -2.72
CA PHE A 34 -1.84 12.04 -3.87
C PHE A 34 -0.85 10.96 -3.45
N ARG A 35 -1.06 9.76 -3.99
CA ARG A 35 -0.10 8.66 -3.83
C ARG A 35 1.25 9.05 -4.44
N HIS A 36 2.29 8.96 -3.61
CA HIS A 36 3.66 9.10 -4.06
C HIS A 36 4.12 7.80 -4.72
N ARG A 37 4.70 7.91 -5.92
CA ARG A 37 5.22 6.75 -6.65
C ARG A 37 6.46 6.16 -5.97
N ARG A 38 7.25 7.00 -5.29
CA ARG A 38 8.38 6.57 -4.45
C ARG A 38 8.00 6.72 -3.00
N LYS A 39 8.36 5.72 -2.19
CA LYS A 39 8.27 5.82 -0.75
C LYS A 39 9.28 6.87 -0.24
N PRO A 40 8.94 7.67 0.78
CA PRO A 40 9.84 8.71 1.31
C PRO A 40 11.09 8.10 1.95
N ALA A 41 12.11 8.93 2.18
CA ALA A 41 13.27 8.53 2.96
C ALA A 41 12.83 8.14 4.39
N GLY A 42 13.42 7.11 4.98
CA GLY A 42 13.00 6.59 6.28
C GLY A 42 11.84 5.59 6.24
N TYR A 43 11.11 5.48 5.12
CA TYR A 43 9.95 4.60 5.02
C TYR A 43 10.28 3.13 5.29
N TRP A 44 11.39 2.65 4.73
CA TRP A 44 11.83 1.26 4.87
C TRP A 44 12.62 1.01 6.16
N ASP A 45 13.00 2.07 6.88
CA ASP A 45 13.75 1.95 8.13
C ASP A 45 12.81 1.66 9.32
N ASN A 46 11.51 1.89 9.16
CA ASN A 46 10.50 1.53 10.13
C ASN A 46 10.09 0.05 9.95
N LEU A 47 10.44 -0.79 10.93
CA LEU A 47 10.16 -2.22 10.90
C LEU A 47 8.66 -2.55 10.87
N ASP A 48 7.80 -1.74 11.50
CA ASP A 48 6.34 -1.95 11.46
C ASP A 48 5.81 -1.71 10.05
N VAL A 49 6.31 -0.66 9.39
CA VAL A 49 5.96 -0.37 7.99
C VAL A 49 6.47 -1.47 7.07
N LEU A 50 7.68 -1.97 7.32
CA LEU A 50 8.26 -3.05 6.54
C LEU A 50 7.46 -4.34 6.70
N ASP A 51 7.10 -4.73 7.93
CA ASP A 51 6.32 -5.94 8.21
C ASP A 51 4.93 -5.89 7.59
N GLN A 52 4.26 -4.73 7.66
CA GLN A 52 2.99 -4.50 6.98
C GLN A 52 3.10 -4.61 5.46
N GLU A 53 4.16 -4.04 4.86
CA GLU A 53 4.37 -4.13 3.40
C GLU A 53 4.70 -5.56 2.97
N ILE A 54 5.49 -6.31 3.74
CA ILE A 54 5.77 -7.72 3.48
C ILE A 54 4.48 -8.55 3.59
N SER A 55 3.70 -8.33 4.63
CA SER A 55 2.42 -9.03 4.85
C SER A 55 1.44 -8.78 3.71
N ARG A 56 1.32 -7.53 3.25
CA ARG A 56 0.52 -7.17 2.07
C ARG A 56 1.05 -7.83 0.81
N PHE A 57 2.37 -7.82 0.61
CA PHE A 57 2.98 -8.44 -0.56
C PHE A 57 2.69 -9.94 -0.57
N VAL A 58 2.89 -10.65 0.53
CA VAL A 58 2.56 -12.07 0.63
C VAL A 58 1.08 -12.31 0.35
N ALA A 59 0.18 -11.51 0.94
CA ALA A 59 -1.26 -11.66 0.76
C ALA A 59 -1.72 -11.34 -0.68
N ALA A 60 -1.06 -10.42 -1.39
CA ALA A 60 -1.39 -10.12 -2.78
C ALA A 60 -0.96 -11.21 -3.78
N ASN A 61 -0.17 -12.20 -3.35
CA ASN A 61 0.38 -13.26 -4.20
C ASN A 61 -0.30 -14.62 -3.95
N TRP A 62 -1.52 -14.62 -3.44
CA TRP A 62 -2.38 -15.80 -3.49
C TRP A 62 -3.03 -15.93 -4.87
N VAL A 63 -3.05 -17.15 -5.40
CA VAL A 63 -3.66 -17.48 -6.69
C VAL A 63 -4.64 -18.61 -6.49
N GLU A 64 -5.85 -18.44 -7.02
CA GLU A 64 -6.86 -19.48 -7.09
C GLU A 64 -6.49 -20.47 -8.19
N LEU A 65 -6.49 -21.75 -7.84
CA LEU A 65 -6.23 -22.87 -8.74
C LEU A 65 -7.38 -23.86 -8.62
N THR A 66 -7.93 -24.24 -9.77
CA THR A 66 -9.00 -25.24 -9.88
C THR A 66 -8.40 -26.53 -10.44
N ASP A 67 -8.51 -27.62 -9.70
CA ASP A 67 -8.13 -28.94 -10.20
C ASP A 67 -9.26 -29.51 -11.08
N ALA A 68 -8.97 -29.71 -12.37
CA ALA A 68 -9.94 -30.24 -13.33
C ALA A 68 -10.28 -31.72 -13.10
N GLU A 69 -9.43 -32.48 -12.37
CA GLU A 69 -9.68 -33.88 -12.07
C GLU A 69 -10.51 -34.07 -10.80
N MET A 70 -10.42 -33.14 -9.84
CA MET A 70 -11.03 -33.27 -8.51
C MET A 70 -12.14 -32.25 -8.22
N ASP A 71 -12.47 -31.37 -9.17
CA ASP A 71 -13.47 -30.29 -9.04
C ASP A 71 -13.31 -29.49 -7.73
N THR A 72 -12.06 -29.38 -7.26
CA THR A 72 -11.72 -28.71 -6.00
C THR A 72 -10.95 -27.44 -6.32
N THR A 73 -11.41 -26.33 -5.75
CA THR A 73 -10.70 -25.05 -5.78
C THR A 73 -9.79 -24.93 -4.55
N TYR A 74 -8.54 -24.56 -4.75
CA TYR A 74 -7.61 -24.23 -3.68
C TYR A 74 -6.84 -22.95 -4.02
N PHE A 75 -6.35 -22.27 -2.99
CA PHE A 75 -5.52 -21.08 -3.13
C PHE A 75 -4.08 -21.43 -2.80
N TYR A 76 -3.17 -21.03 -3.68
CA TYR A 76 -1.73 -21.21 -3.52
C TYR A 76 -1.01 -19.87 -3.41
N ASN A 77 -0.15 -19.73 -2.40
CA ASN A 77 0.67 -18.54 -2.24
C ASN A 77 2.01 -18.70 -2.95
N GLN A 78 2.27 -17.88 -3.96
CA GLN A 78 3.47 -17.99 -4.80
C GLN A 78 4.77 -17.63 -4.10
N ILE A 79 4.71 -16.89 -2.98
CA ILE A 79 5.90 -16.41 -2.26
C ILE A 79 6.27 -17.38 -1.14
N THR A 80 5.28 -17.86 -0.41
CA THR A 80 5.49 -18.71 0.78
C THR A 80 5.33 -20.20 0.51
N GLY A 81 4.75 -20.58 -0.64
CA GLY A 81 4.47 -21.98 -0.98
C GLY A 81 3.30 -22.61 -0.21
N ARG A 82 2.53 -21.81 0.55
CA ARG A 82 1.39 -22.28 1.34
C ARG A 82 0.19 -22.57 0.44
N VAL A 83 -0.63 -23.54 0.84
CA VAL A 83 -1.92 -23.90 0.21
C VAL A 83 -3.02 -23.76 1.25
N THR A 84 -4.16 -23.22 0.85
CA THR A 84 -5.38 -23.14 1.67
C THR A 84 -6.61 -23.44 0.82
N GLU A 85 -7.62 -24.06 1.42
CA GLU A 85 -8.92 -24.31 0.78
C GLU A 85 -9.86 -23.10 0.91
N THR A 86 -9.58 -22.20 1.86
CA THR A 86 -10.37 -20.99 2.12
C THR A 86 -9.71 -19.74 1.57
N GLU A 87 -10.51 -18.80 1.07
CA GLU A 87 -10.00 -17.54 0.52
C GLU A 87 -9.18 -16.77 1.57
N PRO A 88 -7.89 -16.49 1.28
CA PRO A 88 -7.01 -15.85 2.23
C PRO A 88 -7.40 -14.38 2.40
N GLN A 89 -7.63 -13.97 3.65
CA GLN A 89 -7.99 -12.60 3.99
C GLN A 89 -6.79 -11.67 3.75
N LEU A 90 -6.99 -10.64 2.92
CA LEU A 90 -6.01 -9.56 2.79
C LEU A 90 -5.98 -8.77 4.10
N PRO A 91 -4.80 -8.35 4.58
CA PRO A 91 -4.73 -7.43 5.71
C PRO A 91 -5.46 -6.13 5.34
N THR A 92 -6.61 -5.88 5.95
CA THR A 92 -7.39 -4.66 5.74
C THR A 92 -6.59 -3.48 6.26
N VAL A 93 -6.14 -2.65 5.33
CA VAL A 93 -5.57 -1.35 5.67
C VAL A 93 -6.72 -0.37 5.62
N GLU A 94 -7.31 -0.10 6.78
CA GLU A 94 -8.02 1.15 6.92
C GLU A 94 -6.98 2.26 6.70
N THR A 95 -7.00 2.85 5.50
CA THR A 95 -6.30 4.11 5.26
C THR A 95 -7.14 5.18 5.94
N GLN A 96 -7.11 5.20 7.27
CA GLN A 96 -7.65 6.31 8.02
C GLN A 96 -6.74 7.49 7.71
N GLY A 97 -7.32 8.47 7.03
CA GLY A 97 -6.65 9.72 6.74
C GLY A 97 -6.13 10.34 8.03
N ASP A 98 -4.95 10.91 7.90
CA ASP A 98 -4.40 11.94 8.77
C ASP A 98 -3.65 11.48 10.03
N ASN A 99 -2.46 12.07 10.16
CA ASN A 99 -1.61 12.20 11.35
C ASN A 99 -0.85 10.96 11.82
N GLY A 100 0.45 10.94 11.49
CA GLY A 100 1.40 10.04 12.09
C GLY A 100 1.46 10.18 13.60
N SER A 101 0.95 9.20 14.35
CA SER A 101 1.56 8.63 15.56
C SER A 101 0.74 7.44 16.07
N VAL A 102 1.46 6.34 16.35
CA VAL A 102 1.11 5.24 17.27
C VAL A 102 -0.05 4.32 16.88
N TRP A 103 0.28 3.04 16.62
CA TRP A 103 -0.69 1.95 16.63
C TRP A 103 -0.77 1.33 18.04
N ILE A 104 -1.94 1.44 18.67
CA ILE A 104 -2.30 0.65 19.85
C ILE A 104 -2.75 -0.72 19.35
N LEU A 105 -2.17 -1.78 19.92
CA LEU A 105 -2.60 -3.17 19.73
C LEU A 105 -4.11 -3.29 20.03
N ARG A 106 -4.87 -3.69 19.01
CA ARG A 106 -6.16 -4.34 19.23
C ARG A 106 -6.00 -5.79 18.78
N GLU A 107 -5.80 -6.67 19.75
CA GLU A 107 -6.05 -8.09 19.56
C GLU A 107 -7.54 -8.23 19.22
N ASP A 108 -7.83 -8.72 18.01
CA ASP A 108 -9.19 -9.12 17.68
C ASP A 108 -9.48 -10.47 18.37
N PRO A 109 -10.63 -10.60 19.06
CA PRO A 109 -10.96 -11.74 19.92
C PRO A 109 -11.50 -12.92 19.10
N ALA A 110 -10.69 -13.44 18.18
CA ALA A 110 -11.05 -14.59 17.35
C ALA A 110 -10.09 -15.78 17.49
N ASP A 111 -9.25 -15.80 18.52
CA ASP A 111 -8.63 -17.05 18.98
C ASP A 111 -9.18 -17.40 20.37
N ARG A 112 -9.70 -18.62 20.47
CA ARG A 112 -10.45 -19.18 21.60
C ARG A 112 -9.56 -19.49 22.80
#